data_AF-A0A5M8PBY3-F1
#
_entry.id   AF-A0A5M8PBY3-F1
#
_cell.length_a   1.000
_cell.length_b   1.000
_cell.length_c   1.000
_cell.angle_alpha   90.00
_cell.angle_beta   90.00
_cell.angle_gamma   90.00
#
_symmetry.space_group_name_H-M   'P 1'
#
loop_
_entity.id
_entity.type
_entity.pdbx_description
1 polymer ?
#
loop_
_entity_poly.entity_id
_entity_poly.type
_entity_poly.pdbx_seq_one_letter_code
_entity_poly.pdbx_strand_id
1 'polypeptide(L)'
;MCVGEFKESQLKHIDLPLDDEDTFIKLLDYLYSGDYCPQSSQSHSDKTGALMKSCASINIMPDKYQVEGLKAKTASKMQLLSGTPATAFFNISKQIYDMVPDPDAVWRTSFKTKARKYLTDMQPTKVEKLLGKLLAGGPMTVDLVQAQCQIIKGFQENHGYSHGVCGKCLK
;
A
#
# COMPACT_ATOMS: atom_id res chain seq x y z
N MET A 1 -17.34 11.81 -23.84
CA MET A 1 -18.46 11.11 -24.52
C MET A 1 -18.44 9.69 -24.00
N CYS A 2 -19.47 9.24 -23.29
CA CYS A 2 -19.52 7.88 -22.75
C CYS A 2 -19.59 6.88 -23.90
N VAL A 3 -18.75 5.83 -23.88
CA VAL A 3 -18.61 4.87 -24.99
C VAL A 3 -19.26 3.55 -24.57
N GLY A 4 -20.32 3.14 -25.27
CA GLY A 4 -21.02 1.87 -25.05
C GLY A 4 -22.55 1.97 -25.23
N GLU A 5 -23.23 0.84 -25.39
CA GLU A 5 -24.70 0.75 -25.38
C GLU A 5 -25.23 0.91 -23.94
N PHE A 6 -25.14 2.12 -23.40
CA PHE A 6 -25.71 2.44 -22.09
C PHE A 6 -27.20 2.71 -22.25
N LYS A 7 -28.03 1.86 -21.64
CA LYS A 7 -29.45 2.13 -21.46
C LYS A 7 -29.59 3.14 -20.32
N GLU A 8 -29.70 4.42 -20.66
CA GLU A 8 -29.80 5.51 -19.69
C GLU A 8 -31.00 5.26 -18.77
N SER A 9 -30.74 5.15 -17.46
CA SER A 9 -31.80 5.00 -16.46
C SER A 9 -32.61 6.29 -16.42
N GLN A 10 -33.90 6.21 -16.70
CA GLN A 10 -34.82 7.36 -16.62
C GLN A 10 -34.92 7.93 -15.20
N LEU A 11 -34.51 7.17 -14.19
CA LEU A 11 -34.64 7.52 -12.77
C LEU A 11 -33.56 8.46 -12.25
N LYS A 12 -32.52 8.81 -13.03
CA LYS A 12 -31.37 9.63 -12.58
C LYS A 12 -30.79 9.17 -11.22
N HIS A 13 -30.95 7.88 -10.91
CA HIS A 13 -30.59 7.26 -9.65
C HIS A 13 -29.66 6.09 -9.97
N ILE A 14 -28.55 6.01 -9.24
CA ILE A 14 -27.57 4.93 -9.35
C ILE A 14 -27.38 4.41 -7.94
N ASP A 15 -27.68 3.13 -7.73
CA ASP A 15 -27.31 2.44 -6.51
C ASP A 15 -25.80 2.18 -6.54
N LEU A 16 -25.08 2.88 -5.67
CA LEU A 16 -23.65 2.66 -5.53
C LEU A 16 -23.42 1.35 -4.75
N PRO A 17 -22.38 0.58 -5.10
CA PRO A 17 -21.99 -0.59 -4.32
C PRO A 17 -21.63 -0.19 -2.88
N LEU A 18 -21.53 -1.19 -1.99
CA LEU A 18 -21.20 -1.08 -0.54
C LEU A 18 -19.80 -0.51 -0.24
N ASP A 19 -19.35 0.48 -1.00
CA ASP A 19 -18.15 1.23 -0.71
C ASP A 19 -18.42 2.17 0.46
N ASP A 20 -17.42 2.33 1.31
CA ASP A 20 -17.42 3.28 2.40
C ASP A 20 -17.63 4.72 1.87
N GLU A 21 -18.53 5.48 2.52
CA GLU A 21 -18.96 6.82 2.10
C GLU A 21 -17.77 7.78 1.95
N ASP A 22 -16.82 7.72 2.89
CA ASP A 22 -15.62 8.56 2.92
C ASP A 22 -14.67 8.21 1.75
N THR A 23 -14.66 6.97 1.27
CA THR A 23 -13.91 6.58 0.08
C THR A 23 -14.59 7.07 -1.21
N PHE A 24 -15.93 6.99 -1.28
CA PHE A 24 -16.67 7.47 -2.44
C PHE A 24 -16.59 9.00 -2.60
N ILE A 25 -16.69 9.75 -1.50
CA ILE A 25 -16.51 11.21 -1.51
C ILE A 25 -15.14 11.59 -2.10
N LYS A 26 -14.08 10.87 -1.72
CA LYS A 26 -12.74 11.11 -2.27
C LYS A 26 -12.63 10.77 -3.76
N LEU A 27 -13.35 9.74 -4.22
CA LEU A 27 -13.45 9.45 -5.65
C LEU A 27 -14.12 10.61 -6.39
N LEU A 28 -15.23 11.13 -5.85
CA LEU A 28 -15.92 12.29 -6.41
C LEU A 28 -15.01 13.53 -6.43
N ASP A 29 -14.33 13.83 -5.33
CA ASP A 29 -13.37 14.95 -5.27
C ASP A 29 -12.35 14.85 -6.41
N TYR A 30 -11.80 13.65 -6.63
CA TYR A 30 -10.86 13.41 -7.70
C TYR A 30 -11.48 13.63 -9.09
N LEU A 31 -12.71 13.14 -9.32
CA LEU A 31 -13.40 13.30 -10.60
C LEU A 31 -13.71 14.77 -10.92
N TYR A 32 -14.06 15.58 -9.92
CA TYR A 32 -14.41 16.98 -10.10
C TYR A 32 -13.20 17.93 -10.07
N SER A 33 -12.17 17.63 -9.28
CA SER A 33 -11.05 18.54 -9.01
C SER A 33 -9.71 18.05 -9.54
N GLY A 34 -9.61 16.79 -9.97
CA GLY A 34 -8.33 16.14 -10.33
C GLY A 34 -7.46 15.80 -9.11
N ASP A 35 -7.97 15.96 -7.90
CA ASP A 35 -7.29 15.65 -6.64
C ASP A 35 -8.30 15.27 -5.55
N TYR A 36 -7.86 14.56 -4.51
CA TYR A 36 -8.69 14.19 -3.37
C TYR A 36 -7.97 14.49 -2.05
N CYS A 37 -8.72 14.89 -1.02
CA CYS A 37 -8.15 15.03 0.31
C CYS A 37 -8.03 13.66 0.98
N PRO A 38 -6.84 13.22 1.37
CA PRO A 38 -6.68 11.92 2.01
C PRO A 38 -7.03 11.93 3.50
N GLN A 39 -7.31 13.08 4.10
CA GLN A 39 -7.72 13.16 5.50
C GLN A 39 -9.23 13.01 5.59
N SER A 40 -9.69 12.05 6.39
CA SER A 40 -11.09 12.00 6.81
C SER A 40 -11.39 13.26 7.63
N SER A 41 -12.54 13.88 7.43
CA SER A 41 -13.05 15.03 8.19
C SER A 41 -13.14 14.80 9.71
N GLN A 42 -12.93 13.56 10.19
CA GLN A 42 -13.16 13.14 11.58
C GLN A 42 -11.90 12.80 12.40
N SER A 43 -10.67 12.86 11.86
CA SER A 43 -9.48 12.35 12.58
C SER A 43 -8.51 13.45 13.04
N HIS A 44 -8.53 13.75 14.35
CA HIS A 44 -7.64 14.74 14.98
C HIS A 44 -6.33 14.15 15.55
N SER A 45 -6.13 12.83 15.59
CA SER A 45 -5.02 12.21 16.35
C SER A 45 -3.98 11.41 15.54
N ASP A 46 -4.29 10.90 14.35
CA ASP A 46 -3.32 10.17 13.51
C ASP A 46 -3.45 10.52 12.01
N LYS A 47 -2.86 11.65 11.63
CA LYS A 47 -2.83 12.15 10.25
C LYS A 47 -2.19 11.18 9.27
N THR A 48 -1.27 10.33 9.74
CA THR A 48 -0.49 9.43 8.88
C THR A 48 -1.24 8.12 8.64
N GLY A 49 -1.83 7.56 9.70
CA GLY A 49 -2.72 6.41 9.60
C GLY A 49 -3.94 6.67 8.73
N ALA A 50 -4.57 7.84 8.90
CA ALA A 50 -5.69 8.26 8.06
C ALA A 50 -5.30 8.41 6.59
N LEU A 51 -4.18 9.10 6.29
CA LEU A 51 -3.66 9.27 4.94
C LEU A 51 -3.42 7.92 4.24
N MET A 52 -2.80 6.98 4.95
CA MET A 52 -2.40 5.69 4.37
C MET A 52 -3.59 4.75 4.18
N LYS A 53 -4.57 4.75 5.10
CA LYS A 53 -5.86 4.08 4.91
C LYS A 53 -6.62 4.63 3.71
N SER A 54 -6.75 5.96 3.62
CA SER A 54 -7.42 6.61 2.49
C SER A 54 -6.75 6.28 1.15
N CYS A 55 -5.41 6.27 1.11
CA CYS A 55 -4.69 5.88 -0.09
C CYS A 55 -4.93 4.41 -0.45
N ALA A 56 -5.08 3.51 0.53
CA ALA A 56 -5.40 2.11 0.28
C ALA A 56 -6.79 1.92 -0.33
N SER A 57 -7.80 2.52 0.30
CA SER A 57 -9.19 2.42 -0.16
C SER A 57 -9.36 3.02 -1.55
N ILE A 58 -8.70 4.16 -1.81
CA ILE A 58 -8.70 4.79 -3.14
C ILE A 58 -7.96 3.94 -4.17
N ASN A 59 -6.90 3.19 -3.81
CA ASN A 59 -6.13 2.42 -4.79
C ASN A 59 -6.94 1.33 -5.51
N ILE A 60 -8.07 0.90 -4.92
CA ILE A 60 -8.98 -0.11 -5.45
C ILE A 60 -9.96 0.50 -6.48
N MET A 61 -10.31 1.77 -6.29
CA MET A 61 -11.31 2.47 -7.09
C MET A 61 -10.98 2.59 -8.59
N PRO A 62 -9.72 2.81 -9.01
CA PRO A 62 -9.36 2.89 -10.43
C PRO A 62 -9.75 1.64 -11.22
N ASP A 63 -9.58 0.44 -10.66
CA ASP A 63 -9.91 -0.80 -11.36
C ASP A 63 -11.42 -1.05 -11.38
N LYS A 64 -12.12 -0.66 -10.30
CA LYS A 64 -13.57 -0.82 -10.16
C LYS A 64 -14.35 0.16 -11.04
N TYR A 65 -13.91 1.41 -11.12
CA TYR A 65 -14.60 2.51 -11.79
C TYR A 65 -13.91 2.97 -13.08
N GLN A 66 -12.82 2.31 -13.50
CA GLN A 66 -12.03 2.63 -14.70
C GLN A 66 -11.57 4.10 -14.74
N VAL A 67 -11.13 4.61 -13.58
CA VAL A 67 -10.68 6.00 -13.43
C VAL A 67 -9.18 6.08 -13.67
N GLU A 68 -8.79 6.54 -14.84
CA GLU A 68 -7.39 6.74 -15.22
C GLU A 68 -6.71 7.82 -14.35
N GLY A 69 -5.40 7.70 -14.15
CA GLY A 69 -4.59 8.67 -13.40
C GLY A 69 -4.73 8.62 -11.87
N LEU A 70 -5.82 8.06 -11.34
CA LEU A 70 -6.07 7.99 -9.89
C LEU A 70 -5.02 7.13 -9.17
N LYS A 71 -4.61 5.99 -9.73
CA LYS A 71 -3.50 5.16 -9.19
C LYS A 71 -2.21 5.95 -9.03
N ALA A 72 -1.81 6.70 -10.05
CA ALA A 72 -0.59 7.50 -10.01
C ALA A 72 -0.66 8.58 -8.92
N LYS A 73 -1.82 9.24 -8.78
CA LYS A 73 -2.06 10.25 -7.74
C LYS A 73 -1.99 9.65 -6.33
N THR A 74 -2.57 8.48 -6.13
CA THR A 74 -2.49 7.73 -4.88
C THR A 74 -1.05 7.34 -4.54
N ALA A 75 -0.30 6.84 -5.51
CA ALA A 75 1.12 6.52 -5.32
C ALA A 75 1.94 7.77 -4.92
N SER A 76 1.71 8.93 -5.55
CA SER A 76 2.35 10.18 -5.17
C SER A 76 2.01 10.59 -3.73
N LYS A 77 0.76 10.43 -3.28
CA LYS A 77 0.37 10.72 -1.89
C LYS A 77 0.95 9.73 -0.90
N MET A 78 1.15 8.47 -1.28
CA MET A 78 1.86 7.49 -0.44
C MET A 78 3.33 7.83 -0.23
N GLN A 79 3.99 8.49 -1.20
CA GLN A 79 5.36 8.98 -1.02
C GLN A 79 5.46 10.05 0.08
N LEU A 80 4.38 10.79 0.35
CA LEU A 80 4.31 11.81 1.42
C LEU A 80 4.29 11.20 2.82
N LEU A 81 4.24 9.87 2.96
CA LEU A 81 4.28 9.20 4.27
C LEU A 81 5.66 9.29 4.96
N SER A 82 6.60 10.13 4.51
CA SER A 82 7.88 10.31 5.18
C SER A 82 7.68 10.76 6.64
N GLY A 83 8.15 9.95 7.60
CA GLY A 83 8.05 10.24 9.04
C GLY A 83 7.12 9.32 9.86
N THR A 84 6.45 8.34 9.24
CA THR A 84 5.64 7.36 10.00
C THR A 84 6.50 6.54 10.98
N PRO A 85 6.05 6.24 12.21
CA PRO A 85 6.67 5.21 13.03
C PRO A 85 6.59 3.84 12.34
N ALA A 86 7.64 3.04 12.42
CA ALA A 86 7.71 1.78 11.69
C ALA A 86 6.59 0.80 12.05
N THR A 87 6.19 0.73 13.32
CA THR A 87 5.09 -0.12 13.79
C THR A 87 3.76 0.24 13.16
N ALA A 88 3.44 1.54 13.07
CA ALA A 88 2.24 2.03 12.41
C ALA A 88 2.27 1.70 10.92
N PHE A 89 3.41 1.94 10.25
CA PHE A 89 3.59 1.60 8.84
C PHE A 89 3.27 0.12 8.57
N PHE A 90 3.87 -0.82 9.30
CA PHE A 90 3.62 -2.23 9.07
C PHE A 90 2.18 -2.68 9.40
N ASN A 91 1.59 -2.19 10.49
CA ASN A 91 0.20 -2.54 10.84
C ASN A 91 -0.78 -2.05 9.77
N ILE A 92 -0.58 -0.84 9.24
CA ILE A 92 -1.43 -0.31 8.19
C ILE A 92 -1.19 -1.09 6.90
N SER A 93 0.06 -1.32 6.49
CA SER A 93 0.36 -2.12 5.30
C SER A 93 -0.30 -3.50 5.36
N LYS A 94 -0.37 -4.13 6.53
CA LYS A 94 -1.12 -5.39 6.71
C LYS A 94 -2.60 -5.24 6.36
N GLN A 95 -3.26 -4.21 6.89
CA GLN A 95 -4.66 -3.92 6.55
C GLN A 95 -4.85 -3.71 5.04
N ILE A 96 -3.89 -3.04 4.36
CA ILE A 96 -3.96 -2.84 2.91
C ILE A 96 -3.89 -4.16 2.16
N TYR A 97 -2.95 -5.04 2.52
CA TYR A 97 -2.83 -6.37 1.92
C TYR A 97 -4.02 -7.28 2.22
N ASP A 98 -4.64 -7.13 3.39
CA ASP A 98 -5.85 -7.86 3.76
C ASP A 98 -7.07 -7.40 2.94
N MET A 99 -7.16 -6.09 2.62
CA MET A 99 -8.22 -5.50 1.79
C MET A 99 -7.99 -5.68 0.29
N VAL A 100 -6.72 -5.70 -0.15
CA VAL A 100 -6.30 -5.78 -1.55
C VAL A 100 -5.35 -6.97 -1.70
N PRO A 101 -5.88 -8.15 -2.08
CA PRO A 101 -5.12 -9.41 -2.07
C PRO A 101 -3.92 -9.49 -3.02
N ASP A 102 -3.69 -8.48 -3.87
CA ASP A 102 -2.45 -8.31 -4.62
C ASP A 102 -2.32 -6.85 -5.06
N PRO A 103 -1.71 -5.97 -4.24
CA PRO A 103 -1.52 -4.58 -4.61
C PRO A 103 -0.66 -4.47 -5.88
N ASP A 104 -0.85 -3.43 -6.68
CA ASP A 104 -0.07 -3.25 -7.89
C ASP A 104 1.45 -3.15 -7.64
N ALA A 105 2.23 -3.36 -8.71
CA ALA A 105 3.68 -3.36 -8.66
C ALA A 105 4.28 -2.05 -8.11
N VAL A 106 3.60 -0.91 -8.33
CA VAL A 106 4.06 0.41 -7.87
C VAL A 106 3.96 0.49 -6.36
N TRP A 107 2.82 0.07 -5.80
CA TRP A 107 2.60 -0.02 -4.37
C TRP A 107 3.59 -0.99 -3.73
N ARG A 108 3.73 -2.20 -4.28
CA ARG A 108 4.64 -3.25 -3.76
C ARG A 108 6.09 -2.78 -3.74
N THR A 109 6.52 -2.06 -4.77
CA THR A 109 7.87 -1.48 -4.85
C THR A 109 8.08 -0.39 -3.80
N SER A 110 7.09 0.49 -3.62
CA SER A 110 7.12 1.57 -2.62
C SER A 110 7.15 1.02 -1.20
N PHE A 111 6.32 0.01 -0.92
CA PHE A 111 6.30 -0.71 0.34
C PHE A 111 7.64 -1.37 0.64
N LYS A 112 8.19 -2.16 -0.29
CA LYS A 112 9.49 -2.83 -0.12
C LYS A 112 10.62 -1.86 0.15
N THR A 113 10.65 -0.74 -0.57
CA THR A 113 11.67 0.30 -0.41
C THR A 113 11.64 0.90 0.99
N LYS A 114 10.45 1.23 1.49
CA LYS A 114 10.27 1.84 2.80
C LYS A 114 10.44 0.84 3.95
N ALA A 115 9.92 -0.37 3.79
CA ALA A 115 10.15 -1.48 4.71
C ALA A 115 11.65 -1.74 4.88
N ARG A 116 12.42 -1.75 3.79
CA ARG A 116 13.87 -1.90 3.84
C ARG A 116 14.53 -0.85 4.72
N LYS A 117 14.21 0.44 4.53
CA LYS A 117 14.76 1.53 5.35
C LYS A 117 14.48 1.31 6.83
N TYR A 118 13.24 1.03 7.21
CA TYR A 118 12.89 0.77 8.62
C TYR A 118 13.58 -0.45 9.20
N LEU A 119 13.77 -1.50 8.41
CA LEU A 119 14.43 -2.73 8.85
C LEU A 119 15.93 -2.52 9.05
N THR A 120 16.58 -1.71 8.21
CA THR A 120 18.00 -1.32 8.39
C THR A 120 18.20 -0.44 9.62
N ASP A 121 17.26 0.48 9.90
CA ASP A 121 17.38 1.42 11.02
C ASP A 121 17.01 0.78 12.38
N MET A 122 16.39 -0.42 12.38
CA MET A 122 15.96 -1.10 13.59
C MET A 122 17.01 -2.06 14.15
N GLN A 123 16.98 -2.26 15.47
CA GLN A 123 17.76 -3.32 16.10
C GLN A 123 17.26 -4.71 15.68
N PRO A 124 18.16 -5.70 15.47
CA PRO A 124 17.81 -7.03 14.99
C PRO A 124 16.71 -7.73 15.81
N THR A 125 16.77 -7.61 17.14
CA THR A 125 15.78 -8.21 18.07
C THR A 125 14.38 -7.62 17.91
N LYS A 126 14.27 -6.33 17.57
CA LYS A 126 12.98 -5.68 17.29
C LYS A 126 12.43 -6.11 15.94
N VAL A 127 13.31 -6.33 14.95
CA VAL A 127 12.94 -6.83 13.63
C VAL A 127 12.35 -8.24 13.73
N GLU A 128 13.00 -9.16 14.42
CA GLU A 128 12.49 -10.53 14.60
C GLU A 128 11.12 -10.56 15.27
N LYS A 129 10.93 -9.77 16.34
CA LYS A 129 9.64 -9.66 17.04
C LYS A 129 8.55 -9.07 16.16
N LEU A 130 8.89 -8.09 15.32
CA LEU A 130 7.96 -7.46 14.39
C LEU A 130 7.56 -8.42 13.28
N LEU A 131 8.52 -9.13 12.69
CA LEU A 131 8.26 -10.17 11.69
C LEU A 131 7.40 -11.28 12.25
N GLY A 132 7.71 -11.82 13.43
CA GLY A 132 6.91 -12.89 14.04
C GLY A 132 5.43 -12.52 14.26
N LYS A 133 5.12 -11.23 14.37
CA LYS A 133 3.73 -10.73 14.44
C LYS A 133 3.06 -10.51 13.08
N LEU A 134 3.86 -10.19 12.06
CA LEU A 134 3.36 -9.81 10.74
C LEU A 134 3.33 -10.97 9.74
N LEU A 135 4.19 -11.97 9.93
CA LEU A 135 4.28 -13.17 9.10
C LEU A 135 3.07 -14.08 9.39
N ALA A 136 1.93 -13.74 8.78
CA ALA A 136 0.72 -14.55 8.81
C ALA A 136 0.48 -15.29 7.47
N GLY A 137 1.46 -15.27 6.56
CA GLY A 137 1.30 -15.71 5.17
C GLY A 137 0.90 -14.57 4.23
N GLY A 138 0.68 -14.89 2.94
CA GLY A 138 0.19 -13.95 1.93
C GLY A 138 1.25 -13.05 1.27
N PRO A 139 0.82 -12.19 0.31
CA PRO A 139 1.72 -11.37 -0.52
C PRO A 139 2.58 -10.39 0.28
N MET A 140 2.05 -9.86 1.39
CA MET A 140 2.81 -9.01 2.31
C MET A 140 4.05 -9.69 2.86
N THR A 141 3.89 -10.95 3.27
CA THR A 141 4.97 -11.75 3.85
C THR A 141 6.08 -11.95 2.81
N VAL A 142 5.71 -12.25 1.57
CA VAL A 142 6.67 -12.38 0.46
C VAL A 142 7.44 -11.07 0.26
N ASP A 143 6.75 -9.94 0.21
CA ASP A 143 7.38 -8.65 -0.02
C ASP A 143 8.27 -8.21 1.16
N LEU A 144 7.88 -8.51 2.40
CA LEU A 144 8.71 -8.29 3.60
C LEU A 144 10.00 -9.11 3.56
N VAL A 145 9.89 -10.40 3.24
CA VAL A 145 11.05 -11.30 3.14
C VAL A 145 11.96 -10.84 2.00
N GLN A 146 11.41 -10.45 0.85
CA GLN A 146 12.19 -9.87 -0.25
C GLN A 146 12.94 -8.60 0.18
N ALA A 147 12.28 -7.71 0.92
CA ALA A 147 12.91 -6.50 1.44
C ALA A 147 14.08 -6.84 2.38
N GLN A 148 13.96 -7.87 3.21
CA GLN A 148 15.06 -8.35 4.07
C GLN A 148 16.21 -9.00 3.30
N CYS A 149 15.91 -9.88 2.35
CA CYS A 149 16.94 -10.52 1.53
C CYS A 149 17.78 -9.47 0.78
N GLN A 150 17.18 -8.36 0.36
CA GLN A 150 17.89 -7.26 -0.28
C GLN A 150 18.84 -6.52 0.68
N ILE A 151 18.55 -6.47 1.99
CA ILE A 151 19.47 -5.94 3.01
C ILE A 151 20.69 -6.87 3.12
N ILE A 152 20.44 -8.18 3.22
CA ILE A 152 21.50 -9.19 3.36
C ILE A 152 22.42 -9.17 2.14
N LYS A 153 21.86 -9.13 0.93
CA LYS A 153 22.64 -9.03 -0.32
C LYS A 153 23.50 -7.77 -0.36
N GLY A 154 22.92 -6.61 -0.03
CA GLY A 154 23.68 -5.35 0.02
C GLY A 154 24.82 -5.37 1.05
N PHE A 155 24.63 -6.05 2.19
CA PHE A 155 25.69 -6.26 3.17
C PHE A 155 26.82 -7.16 2.63
N GLN A 156 26.45 -8.27 1.96
CA GLN A 156 27.43 -9.20 1.36
C GLN A 156 28.27 -8.53 0.26
N GLU A 157 27.63 -7.74 -0.60
CA GLU A 157 28.29 -6.99 -1.68
C GLU A 157 29.25 -5.93 -1.13
N ASN A 158 28.85 -5.17 -0.11
CA ASN A 158 29.68 -4.13 0.50
C ASN A 158 30.88 -4.68 1.30
N HIS A 159 30.79 -5.92 1.78
CA HIS A 159 31.87 -6.58 2.53
C HIS A 159 32.65 -7.62 1.70
N GLY A 160 32.44 -7.68 0.38
CA GLY A 160 33.20 -8.54 -0.52
C GLY A 160 32.96 -10.05 -0.34
N TYR A 161 31.85 -10.45 0.30
CA TYR A 161 31.49 -11.86 0.45
C TYR A 161 30.82 -12.35 -0.85
N SER A 162 31.64 -12.87 -1.76
CA SER A 162 31.14 -13.57 -2.94
C SER A 162 30.50 -14.91 -2.57
N HIS A 163 29.27 -15.11 -3.07
CA HIS A 163 28.43 -16.29 -3.06
C HIS A 163 29.01 -17.61 -2.50
N GLY A 164 28.65 -17.93 -1.25
CA GLY A 164 28.44 -19.30 -0.81
C GLY A 164 26.94 -19.61 -0.86
N VAL A 165 26.45 -20.16 -1.96
CA VAL A 165 25.05 -20.59 -2.09
C VAL A 165 24.80 -21.68 -1.04
N CYS A 166 24.04 -21.37 0.01
CA CYS A 166 23.56 -22.39 0.95
C CYS A 166 22.47 -23.21 0.24
N GLY A 167 22.87 -24.28 -0.44
CA GLY A 167 21.98 -25.22 -1.14
C GLY A 167 21.12 -26.09 -0.21
N LYS A 168 20.70 -25.60 0.95
CA LYS A 168 19.84 -26.33 1.90
C LYS A 168 18.43 -25.76 2.08
N CYS A 169 18.07 -24.67 1.39
CA CYS A 169 16.70 -24.12 1.42
C CYS A 169 15.84 -24.48 0.19
N LEU A 170 16.27 -25.45 -0.63
CA LEU A 170 15.42 -26.10 -1.63
C LEU A 170 15.61 -27.61 -1.55
N LYS A 171 14.88 -28.23 -0.62
CA LYS A 171 14.34 -29.59 -0.72
C LYS A 171 13.06 -29.66 0.10
#